data_AF-A0A957K4U4-F1
#
_entry.id   AF-A0A957K4U4-F1
#
_cell.length_a   1.000
_cell.length_b   1.000
_cell.length_c   1.000
_cell.angle_alpha   90.00
_cell.angle_beta   90.00
_cell.angle_gamma   90.00
#
_symmetry.space_group_name_H-M   'P 1'
#
loop_
_entity.id
_entity.type
_entity.pdbx_description
1 polymer ?
#
loop_
_entity_poly.entity_id
_entity_poly.type
_entity_poly.pdbx_seq_one_letter_code
_entity_poly.pdbx_strand_id
1 'polypeptide(L)'
;MRPYRVRIFGIALLLLLAGLTGRLQAQSTPAGATACVNGMAAGYPCANVNLLAHLELTEIGASDGTVTGSDHWGWTDPSTGRQFVIFGLSNGTSFIEITDPLNPVYLGILPTHEGTSNYRDIKVYQNHAFIIADLLPNHGLQVFDLSQLLSVNSPPVTFGETAHFDGFGPGHNLWINEATGYGYIFRTDTCTGTYMVDLATPDAPAFAGCFPDDGQASDAQCVVYAGPDAAYTGRELCFTGSDDTWTIADVTDKNNPTQIDSLVYAGLARAHQGTLTEDHRYWILSDTMDEATNGHNTRIYVWDLLDIDAPQYLGFYEYGTSARDHNIYISNGISYQTNWRAGLQILDLAPLPSLSFTEIGYFDIVPDSNSVDSTGAWSNFPWWGNDIVTVSGTQQGLFVLQTDLPTTPTDVALSQFSNAGTARSIWIWLVVGGLLFFPVVLWWRRDNHNSLGIK
;
A
#
# COMPACT_ATOMS: atom_id res chain seq x y z
N MET A 1 -62.80 -27.70 -35.42
CA MET A 1 -62.72 -26.79 -34.25
C MET A 1 -63.10 -27.54 -32.98
N ARG A 2 -62.08 -27.92 -32.20
CA ARG A 2 -62.10 -28.46 -30.82
C ARG A 2 -60.75 -28.04 -30.20
N PRO A 3 -60.67 -27.56 -28.95
CA PRO A 3 -59.42 -27.05 -28.40
C PRO A 3 -58.57 -28.22 -27.88
N TYR A 4 -57.31 -28.30 -28.29
CA TYR A 4 -56.34 -29.19 -27.65
C TYR A 4 -55.53 -28.42 -26.61
N ARG A 5 -55.50 -29.03 -25.42
CA ARG A 5 -55.04 -28.51 -24.14
C ARG A 5 -53.52 -28.37 -24.11
N VAL A 6 -53.06 -27.23 -23.61
CA VAL A 6 -51.70 -27.02 -23.09
C VAL A 6 -51.48 -27.97 -21.91
N ARG A 7 -50.37 -28.73 -21.93
CA ARG A 7 -49.81 -29.39 -20.74
C ARG A 7 -48.45 -28.76 -20.45
N ILE A 8 -48.44 -27.81 -19.52
CA ILE A 8 -47.23 -27.35 -18.84
C ILE A 8 -46.86 -28.46 -17.85
N PHE A 9 -45.74 -29.15 -18.06
CA PHE A 9 -45.11 -29.94 -17.02
C PHE A 9 -44.30 -28.98 -16.15
N GLY A 10 -44.84 -28.67 -14.96
CA GLY A 10 -44.07 -28.05 -13.90
C GLY A 10 -43.06 -29.05 -13.37
N ILE A 11 -41.77 -28.72 -13.47
CA ILE A 11 -40.73 -29.38 -12.69
C ILE A 11 -40.53 -28.52 -11.45
N ALA A 12 -41.00 -29.03 -10.32
CA ALA A 12 -40.72 -28.50 -9.00
C ALA A 12 -39.23 -28.64 -8.72
N LEU A 13 -38.50 -27.52 -8.67
CA LEU A 13 -37.13 -27.47 -8.18
C LEU A 13 -37.19 -27.45 -6.64
N LEU A 14 -37.14 -28.63 -6.04
CA LEU A 14 -36.81 -28.80 -4.62
C LEU A 14 -35.32 -28.48 -4.46
N LEU A 15 -34.99 -27.22 -4.18
CA LEU A 15 -33.70 -26.82 -3.64
C LEU A 15 -33.63 -27.30 -2.19
N LEU A 16 -33.15 -28.53 -2.00
CA LEU A 16 -32.62 -28.98 -0.73
C LEU A 16 -31.41 -28.12 -0.40
N LEU A 17 -31.53 -27.31 0.66
CA LEU A 17 -30.40 -26.79 1.43
C LEU A 17 -29.58 -27.99 1.93
N ALA A 18 -28.58 -28.40 1.16
CA ALA A 18 -27.41 -29.08 1.67
C ALA A 18 -26.31 -28.03 1.68
N GLY A 19 -25.88 -27.64 2.90
CA GLY A 19 -24.92 -26.58 3.11
C GLY A 19 -23.68 -26.75 2.25
N LEU A 20 -23.48 -25.83 1.33
CA LEU A 20 -22.15 -25.49 0.85
C LEU A 20 -21.44 -24.77 2.01
N THR A 21 -21.00 -25.53 3.00
CA THR A 21 -19.79 -25.16 3.72
C THR A 21 -18.65 -25.36 2.73
N GLY A 22 -18.46 -24.39 1.82
CA GLY A 22 -17.14 -24.20 1.24
C GLY A 22 -16.22 -24.03 2.44
N ARG A 23 -15.37 -25.02 2.71
CA ARG A 23 -14.28 -24.80 3.66
C ARG A 23 -13.49 -23.63 3.09
N LEU A 24 -13.54 -22.49 3.78
CA LEU A 24 -12.45 -21.51 3.76
C LEU A 24 -11.18 -22.35 3.83
N GLN A 25 -10.41 -22.41 2.73
CA GLN A 25 -9.03 -22.86 2.84
C GLN A 25 -8.31 -21.71 3.52
N ALA A 26 -8.36 -21.67 4.84
CA ALA A 26 -7.41 -20.90 5.62
C ALA A 26 -6.02 -21.31 5.14
N GLN A 27 -5.21 -20.32 4.75
CA GLN A 27 -3.85 -20.59 4.34
C GLN A 27 -3.15 -21.20 5.54
N SER A 28 -2.60 -22.40 5.41
CA SER A 28 -1.94 -23.04 6.55
C SER A 28 -0.77 -22.18 6.99
N THR A 29 -0.83 -21.63 8.19
CA THR A 29 0.25 -20.84 8.79
C THR A 29 1.59 -21.59 8.64
N PRO A 30 2.64 -20.95 8.08
CA PRO A 30 3.95 -21.57 7.90
C PRO A 30 4.49 -22.16 9.20
N ALA A 31 5.16 -23.32 9.12
CA ALA A 31 5.83 -23.90 10.27
C ALA A 31 6.94 -22.95 10.76
N GLY A 32 6.85 -22.49 12.01
CA GLY A 32 7.78 -21.50 12.60
C GLY A 32 7.14 -20.13 12.84
N ALA A 33 6.05 -19.80 12.14
CA ALA A 33 5.26 -18.62 12.42
C ALA A 33 4.44 -18.79 13.71
N THR A 34 4.17 -17.67 14.39
CA THR A 34 3.21 -17.64 15.49
C THR A 34 1.84 -17.27 14.96
N ALA A 35 0.98 -18.28 14.84
CA ALA A 35 -0.39 -18.12 14.38
C ALA A 35 -1.20 -17.22 15.32
N CYS A 36 -2.10 -16.42 14.75
CA CYS A 36 -3.10 -15.68 15.50
C CYS A 36 -4.19 -16.63 15.98
N VAL A 37 -4.14 -17.01 17.26
CA VAL A 37 -5.09 -17.98 17.83
C VAL A 37 -5.75 -17.35 19.04
N ASN A 38 -7.09 -17.34 19.04
CA ASN A 38 -7.90 -16.71 20.09
C ASN A 38 -7.55 -15.22 20.32
N GLY A 39 -7.28 -14.50 19.22
CA GLY A 39 -7.02 -13.06 19.24
C GLY A 39 -5.59 -12.66 19.62
N MET A 40 -4.65 -13.61 19.70
CA MET A 40 -3.27 -13.35 20.12
C MET A 40 -2.24 -14.10 19.27
N ALA A 41 -1.12 -13.45 18.99
CA ALA A 41 0.09 -14.05 18.39
C ALA A 41 1.32 -13.52 19.15
N ALA A 42 2.08 -14.41 19.80
CA ALA A 42 3.29 -14.05 20.56
C ALA A 42 3.11 -12.94 21.62
N GLY A 43 1.90 -12.76 22.16
CA GLY A 43 1.59 -11.71 23.13
C GLY A 43 1.02 -10.42 22.53
N TYR A 44 0.92 -10.34 21.20
CA TYR A 44 0.30 -9.24 20.47
C TYR A 44 -1.16 -9.56 20.12
N PRO A 45 -2.12 -8.66 20.39
CA PRO A 45 -3.48 -8.76 19.89
C PRO A 45 -3.49 -8.79 18.36
N CYS A 46 -4.30 -9.68 17.80
CA CYS A 46 -4.40 -9.84 16.36
C CYS A 46 -5.77 -10.40 15.94
N ALA A 47 -6.12 -10.19 14.67
CA ALA A 47 -7.15 -10.94 13.98
C ALA A 47 -6.73 -11.18 12.53
N ASN A 48 -6.79 -12.42 12.05
CA ASN A 48 -6.44 -12.81 10.67
C ASN A 48 -5.02 -12.41 10.23
N VAL A 49 -4.11 -12.12 11.16
CA VAL A 49 -2.73 -11.74 10.88
C VAL A 49 -1.79 -12.50 11.81
N ASN A 50 -0.95 -13.34 11.23
CA ASN A 50 0.06 -14.14 11.93
C ASN A 50 1.38 -13.37 12.03
N LEU A 51 2.16 -13.63 13.08
CA LEU A 51 3.52 -13.12 13.23
C LEU A 51 4.52 -14.10 12.61
N LEU A 52 5.32 -13.66 11.63
CA LEU A 52 6.39 -14.46 11.05
C LEU A 52 7.71 -14.22 11.77
N ALA A 53 8.09 -12.94 11.94
CA ALA A 53 9.31 -12.54 12.61
C ALA A 53 9.18 -11.14 13.22
N HIS A 54 10.00 -10.86 14.22
CA HIS A 54 10.12 -9.56 14.86
C HIS A 54 11.59 -9.31 15.15
N LEU A 55 12.08 -8.13 14.79
CA LEU A 55 13.44 -7.67 15.08
C LEU A 55 13.36 -6.36 15.84
N GLU A 56 13.93 -6.33 17.03
CA GLU A 56 14.08 -5.13 17.85
C GLU A 56 15.03 -4.14 17.19
N LEU A 57 14.90 -2.84 17.51
CA LEU A 57 15.78 -1.80 16.95
C LEU A 57 17.28 -2.11 17.14
N THR A 58 17.64 -2.68 18.30
CA THR A 58 19.03 -3.08 18.61
C THR A 58 19.57 -4.21 17.75
N GLU A 59 18.68 -5.02 17.15
CA GLU A 59 19.06 -6.11 16.24
C GLU A 59 19.26 -5.62 14.80
N ILE A 60 18.73 -4.43 14.48
CA ILE A 60 18.76 -3.85 13.13
C ILE A 60 19.54 -2.54 13.06
N GLY A 61 20.52 -2.30 13.94
CA GLY A 61 21.49 -1.21 13.77
C GLY A 61 21.26 0.05 14.62
N ALA A 62 20.30 0.05 15.56
CA ALA A 62 20.24 1.10 16.57
C ALA A 62 21.49 1.09 17.45
N SER A 63 22.19 2.23 17.53
CA SER A 63 23.45 2.36 18.26
C SER A 63 23.26 2.40 19.79
N ASP A 64 22.10 2.86 20.25
CA ASP A 64 21.71 2.92 21.67
C ASP A 64 20.18 3.08 21.78
N GLY A 65 19.67 3.16 23.02
CA GLY A 65 18.24 3.28 23.30
C GLY A 65 17.59 4.64 23.00
N THR A 66 18.34 5.61 22.46
CA THR A 66 17.79 6.89 21.98
C THR A 66 17.46 6.85 20.49
N VAL A 67 17.92 5.83 19.77
CA VAL A 67 17.59 5.64 18.37
C VAL A 67 16.15 5.16 18.24
N THR A 68 15.41 5.76 17.31
CA THR A 68 14.02 5.41 17.00
C THR A 68 13.90 4.90 15.57
N GLY A 69 12.88 4.08 15.32
CA GLY A 69 12.46 3.71 13.97
C GLY A 69 11.52 4.74 13.35
N SER A 70 11.43 4.75 12.03
CA SER A 70 10.54 5.63 11.26
C SER A 70 9.93 4.88 10.07
N ASP A 71 9.90 5.47 8.87
CA ASP A 71 9.34 4.81 7.70
C ASP A 71 10.18 3.60 7.28
N HIS A 72 9.58 2.71 6.49
CA HIS A 72 10.30 1.66 5.79
C HIS A 72 9.70 1.44 4.40
N TRP A 73 10.55 0.98 3.49
CA TRP A 73 10.14 0.57 2.16
C TRP A 73 10.61 -0.85 1.86
N GLY A 74 10.12 -1.41 0.76
CA GLY A 74 10.50 -2.73 0.29
C GLY A 74 11.19 -2.70 -1.07
N TRP A 75 12.13 -3.62 -1.27
CA TRP A 75 12.71 -3.91 -2.58
C TRP A 75 12.77 -5.41 -2.80
N THR A 76 12.25 -5.87 -3.94
CA THR A 76 12.48 -7.21 -4.46
C THR A 76 13.47 -7.10 -5.61
N ASP A 77 14.62 -7.75 -5.50
CA ASP A 77 15.59 -7.79 -6.59
C ASP A 77 14.97 -8.51 -7.79
N PRO A 78 14.82 -7.85 -8.96
CA PRO A 78 14.12 -8.44 -10.10
C PRO A 78 14.87 -9.63 -10.72
N SER A 79 16.16 -9.79 -10.43
CA SER A 79 16.98 -10.85 -11.02
C SER A 79 16.98 -12.16 -10.23
N THR A 80 16.88 -12.07 -8.90
CA THR A 80 16.99 -13.20 -7.97
C THR A 80 15.69 -13.48 -7.22
N GLY A 81 14.77 -12.51 -7.14
CA GLY A 81 13.56 -12.59 -6.32
C GLY A 81 13.82 -12.46 -4.82
N ARG A 82 15.05 -12.10 -4.41
CA ARG A 82 15.38 -11.81 -3.00
C ARG A 82 14.67 -10.54 -2.56
N GLN A 83 14.18 -10.52 -1.32
CA GLN A 83 13.34 -9.45 -0.79
C GLN A 83 14.05 -8.75 0.38
N PHE A 84 14.03 -7.43 0.41
CA PHE A 84 14.79 -6.61 1.36
C PHE A 84 13.97 -5.45 1.89
N VAL A 85 13.79 -5.40 3.20
CA VAL A 85 13.27 -4.23 3.91
C VAL A 85 14.38 -3.19 4.02
N ILE A 86 14.05 -1.96 3.68
CA ILE A 86 14.90 -0.79 3.86
C ILE A 86 14.26 0.05 4.97
N PHE A 87 14.86 0.02 6.15
CA PHE A 87 14.26 0.51 7.40
C PHE A 87 14.93 1.80 7.86
N GLY A 88 14.16 2.87 8.06
CA GLY A 88 14.66 4.14 8.58
C GLY A 88 14.89 4.10 10.09
N LEU A 89 16.12 4.36 10.52
CA LEU A 89 16.49 4.61 11.91
C LEU A 89 16.91 6.07 12.11
N SER A 90 16.81 6.59 13.33
CA SER A 90 17.21 7.97 13.55
C SER A 90 18.71 8.25 13.36
N ASN A 91 19.54 7.21 13.35
CA ASN A 91 20.98 7.27 13.08
C ASN A 91 21.41 6.76 11.68
N GLY A 92 20.48 6.29 10.83
CA GLY A 92 20.81 5.79 9.49
C GLY A 92 19.69 4.98 8.84
N THR A 93 20.03 4.19 7.83
CA THR A 93 19.10 3.31 7.13
C THR A 93 19.61 1.87 7.14
N SER A 94 18.79 0.96 7.63
CA SER A 94 19.14 -0.45 7.79
C SER A 94 18.59 -1.30 6.66
N PHE A 95 19.36 -2.29 6.24
CA PHE A 95 18.97 -3.22 5.20
C PHE A 95 18.79 -4.61 5.80
N ILE A 96 17.59 -5.16 5.68
CA ILE A 96 17.21 -6.47 6.24
C ILE A 96 16.71 -7.33 5.10
N GLU A 97 17.34 -8.47 4.85
CA GLU A 97 16.82 -9.46 3.92
C GLU A 97 15.69 -10.25 4.56
N ILE A 98 14.56 -10.37 3.87
CA ILE A 98 13.36 -11.11 4.30
C ILE A 98 12.93 -12.18 3.29
N THR A 99 13.82 -12.57 2.36
CA THR A 99 13.55 -13.65 1.38
C THR A 99 13.04 -14.93 2.04
N ASP A 100 13.59 -15.26 3.22
CA ASP A 100 12.95 -16.17 4.17
C ASP A 100 12.31 -15.32 5.28
N PRO A 101 10.98 -15.08 5.23
CA PRO A 101 10.32 -14.15 6.14
C PRO A 101 10.24 -14.67 7.58
N LEU A 102 10.53 -15.96 7.82
CA LEU A 102 10.66 -16.54 9.16
C LEU A 102 12.06 -16.32 9.75
N ASN A 103 13.07 -16.09 8.92
CA ASN A 103 14.45 -15.90 9.33
C ASN A 103 15.07 -14.66 8.68
N PRO A 104 14.57 -13.45 8.96
CA PRO A 104 15.17 -12.23 8.42
C PRO A 104 16.63 -12.07 8.84
N VAL A 105 17.43 -11.47 7.95
CA VAL A 105 18.87 -11.26 8.17
C VAL A 105 19.19 -9.78 8.05
N TYR A 106 19.62 -9.17 9.16
CA TYR A 106 20.17 -7.82 9.13
C TYR A 106 21.52 -7.81 8.39
N LEU A 107 21.57 -7.14 7.23
CA LEU A 107 22.74 -7.11 6.36
C LEU A 107 23.71 -5.99 6.73
N GLY A 108 23.21 -4.89 7.28
CA GLY A 108 24.01 -3.73 7.60
C GLY A 108 23.25 -2.42 7.54
N ILE A 109 23.99 -1.33 7.71
CA ILE A 109 23.46 0.04 7.82
C ILE A 109 24.22 0.97 6.88
N LEU A 110 23.46 1.84 6.20
CA LEU A 110 23.98 3.08 5.63
C LEU A 110 23.85 4.17 6.70
N PRO A 111 24.96 4.70 7.24
CA PRO A 111 24.90 5.83 8.15
C PRO A 111 24.20 7.03 7.49
N THR A 112 23.45 7.76 8.31
CA THR A 112 22.88 9.06 7.93
C THR A 112 23.95 9.99 7.34
N HIS A 113 23.61 10.74 6.30
CA HIS A 113 24.54 11.72 5.71
C HIS A 113 24.94 12.77 6.74
N GLU A 114 23.97 13.24 7.52
CA GLU A 114 24.15 14.27 8.53
C GLU A 114 23.29 13.97 9.77
N GLY A 115 23.77 14.38 10.94
CA GLY A 115 23.01 14.42 12.19
C GLY A 115 22.25 13.15 12.56
N THR A 116 21.14 13.33 13.27
CA THR A 116 20.18 12.27 13.58
C THR A 116 18.78 12.85 13.43
N SER A 117 17.86 12.13 12.80
CA SER A 117 16.47 12.58 12.64
C SER A 117 15.51 11.45 12.88
N ASN A 118 14.48 11.68 13.69
CA ASN A 118 13.44 10.68 13.93
C ASN A 118 12.50 10.50 12.73
N TYR A 119 12.64 11.30 11.68
CA TYR A 119 11.79 11.27 10.49
C TYR A 119 12.69 11.01 9.29
N ARG A 120 12.69 9.76 8.84
CA ARG A 120 13.39 9.33 7.65
C ARG A 120 12.37 8.68 6.74
N ASP A 121 12.41 9.04 5.46
CA ASP A 121 11.53 8.48 4.45
C ASP A 121 12.34 7.90 3.30
N ILE A 122 11.87 6.78 2.77
CA ILE A 122 12.59 5.96 1.79
C ILE A 122 11.64 5.59 0.66
N LYS A 123 12.11 5.72 -0.58
CA LYS A 123 11.48 5.10 -1.74
C LYS A 123 12.53 4.42 -2.61
N VAL A 124 12.10 3.48 -3.43
CA VAL A 124 12.98 2.69 -4.30
C VAL A 124 12.64 2.94 -5.75
N TYR A 125 13.66 3.15 -6.57
CA TYR A 125 13.52 3.25 -8.02
C TYR A 125 14.76 2.72 -8.73
N GLN A 126 14.57 1.92 -9.77
CA GLN A 126 15.66 1.30 -10.55
C GLN A 126 16.76 0.65 -9.69
N ASN A 127 16.39 -0.16 -8.69
CA ASN A 127 17.31 -0.81 -7.74
C ASN A 127 18.14 0.14 -6.87
N HIS A 128 17.72 1.39 -6.71
CA HIS A 128 18.33 2.34 -5.80
C HIS A 128 17.32 2.74 -4.72
N ALA A 129 17.77 2.80 -3.47
CA ALA A 129 17.05 3.46 -2.40
C ALA A 129 17.39 4.95 -2.40
N PHE A 130 16.36 5.77 -2.31
CA PHE A 130 16.40 7.22 -2.21
C PHE A 130 15.91 7.59 -0.82
N ILE A 131 16.76 8.25 -0.05
CA ILE A 131 16.58 8.41 1.40
C ILE A 131 16.71 9.89 1.73
N ILE A 132 15.68 10.43 2.37
CA ILE A 132 15.67 11.79 2.93
C ILE A 132 15.57 11.73 4.44
N ALA A 133 15.86 12.84 5.11
CA ALA A 133 15.60 12.99 6.52
C ALA A 133 15.16 14.42 6.85
N ASP A 134 14.19 14.53 7.74
CA ASP A 134 13.64 15.83 8.13
C ASP A 134 14.55 16.54 9.14
N LEU A 135 14.39 17.86 9.26
CA LEU A 135 15.01 18.73 10.28
C LEU A 135 16.55 18.74 10.27
N LEU A 136 17.17 18.28 9.17
CA LEU A 136 18.62 18.21 9.00
C LEU A 136 19.08 19.13 7.85
N PRO A 137 19.66 20.31 8.15
CA PRO A 137 19.93 21.34 7.15
C PRO A 137 20.90 20.95 6.03
N ASN A 138 21.66 19.86 6.18
CA ASN A 138 22.62 19.43 5.16
C ASN A 138 22.44 17.94 4.79
N HIS A 139 21.27 17.34 5.06
CA HIS A 139 21.08 15.92 4.75
C HIS A 139 20.94 15.65 3.26
N GLY A 140 20.13 16.43 2.54
CA GLY A 140 19.84 16.22 1.13
C GLY A 140 19.20 14.87 0.85
N LEU A 141 19.42 14.38 -0.38
CA LEU A 141 18.96 13.07 -0.84
C LEU A 141 20.14 12.10 -0.91
N GLN A 142 20.16 11.11 -0.02
CA GLN A 142 21.09 9.99 -0.12
C GLN A 142 20.58 8.96 -1.12
N VAL A 143 21.48 8.45 -1.96
CA VAL A 143 21.19 7.36 -2.90
C VAL A 143 22.05 6.16 -2.56
N PHE A 144 21.45 4.97 -2.55
CA PHE A 144 22.14 3.71 -2.32
C PHE A 144 21.75 2.67 -3.36
N ASP A 145 22.73 2.14 -4.10
CA ASP A 145 22.56 1.00 -5.00
C ASP A 145 22.31 -0.28 -4.19
N LEU A 146 21.08 -0.78 -4.24
CA LEU A 146 20.61 -1.95 -3.50
C LEU A 146 21.21 -3.26 -4.02
N SER A 147 21.77 -3.29 -5.24
CA SER A 147 22.43 -4.47 -5.77
C SER A 147 23.67 -4.86 -4.94
N GLN A 148 24.26 -3.90 -4.21
CA GLN A 148 25.35 -4.15 -3.26
C GLN A 148 24.95 -5.18 -2.18
N LEU A 149 23.68 -5.20 -1.77
CA LEU A 149 23.14 -6.14 -0.77
C LEU A 149 23.26 -7.60 -1.23
N LEU A 150 23.25 -7.84 -2.55
CA LEU A 150 23.31 -9.18 -3.11
C LEU A 150 24.64 -9.88 -2.85
N SER A 151 25.69 -9.11 -2.57
CA SER A 151 27.08 -9.57 -2.42
C SER A 151 27.55 -9.67 -0.96
N VAL A 152 26.69 -9.38 0.01
CA VAL A 152 27.04 -9.41 1.44
C VAL A 152 27.21 -10.85 1.91
N ASN A 153 28.45 -11.23 2.25
CA ASN A 153 28.79 -12.57 2.73
C ASN A 153 29.09 -12.63 4.25
N SER A 154 29.25 -11.49 4.90
CA SER A 154 29.62 -11.39 6.32
C SER A 154 28.95 -10.18 6.96
N PRO A 155 27.64 -10.27 7.24
CA PRO A 155 26.90 -9.18 7.89
C PRO A 155 27.27 -9.05 9.38
N PRO A 156 27.06 -7.87 10.00
CA PRO A 156 26.59 -6.64 9.36
C PRO A 156 27.71 -5.83 8.69
N VAL A 157 27.37 -5.09 7.64
CA VAL A 157 28.26 -4.17 6.91
C VAL A 157 27.89 -2.71 7.21
N THR A 158 28.88 -1.82 7.31
CA THR A 158 28.65 -0.37 7.24
C THR A 158 28.85 0.07 5.80
N PHE A 159 27.78 0.53 5.17
CA PHE A 159 27.78 0.97 3.77
C PHE A 159 28.14 2.45 3.64
N GLY A 160 28.51 2.85 2.43
CA GLY A 160 28.58 4.24 2.01
C GLY A 160 27.49 4.55 0.99
N GLU A 161 27.10 5.82 0.88
CA GLU A 161 26.18 6.27 -0.15
C GLU A 161 26.80 6.10 -1.54
N THR A 162 25.98 5.72 -2.51
CA THR A 162 26.36 5.63 -3.94
C THR A 162 26.44 7.03 -4.54
N ALA A 163 25.50 7.89 -4.19
CA ALA A 163 25.48 9.29 -4.57
C ALA A 163 24.78 10.13 -3.49
N HIS A 164 24.98 11.44 -3.56
CA HIS A 164 24.33 12.42 -2.72
C HIS A 164 23.92 13.61 -3.57
N PHE A 165 22.67 14.06 -3.41
CA PHE A 165 22.17 15.27 -4.04
C PHE A 165 21.88 16.32 -2.96
N ASP A 166 22.61 17.43 -3.03
CA ASP A 166 22.65 18.51 -2.04
C ASP A 166 21.78 19.73 -2.42
N GLY A 167 20.81 19.55 -3.32
CA GLY A 167 19.93 20.62 -3.79
C GLY A 167 18.91 21.13 -2.76
N PHE A 168 18.80 20.46 -1.62
CA PHE A 168 18.02 20.85 -0.45
C PHE A 168 18.68 20.29 0.82
N GLY A 169 18.34 20.84 1.98
CA GLY A 169 18.76 20.34 3.29
C GLY A 169 17.82 19.26 3.82
N PRO A 170 16.72 19.64 4.50
CA PRO A 170 15.73 18.71 5.03
C PRO A 170 14.72 18.28 3.96
N GLY A 171 14.16 17.08 4.11
CA GLY A 171 12.95 16.64 3.43
C GLY A 171 12.06 15.86 4.38
N HIS A 172 10.74 16.12 4.39
CA HIS A 172 9.80 15.51 5.32
C HIS A 172 9.25 14.17 4.83
N ASN A 173 8.84 14.10 3.56
CA ASN A 173 8.42 12.89 2.86
C ASN A 173 8.89 12.91 1.40
N LEU A 174 8.92 11.73 0.79
CA LEU A 174 9.38 11.41 -0.54
C LEU A 174 8.38 10.46 -1.19
N TRP A 175 7.92 10.83 -2.39
CA TRP A 175 7.26 9.92 -3.31
C TRP A 175 8.06 9.79 -4.59
N ILE A 176 8.07 8.60 -5.22
CA ILE A 176 8.66 8.42 -6.55
C ILE A 176 7.59 7.87 -7.49
N ASN A 177 7.37 8.57 -8.60
CA ASN A 177 6.60 8.01 -9.70
C ASN A 177 7.52 7.16 -10.59
N GLU A 178 7.49 5.85 -10.40
CA GLU A 178 8.36 4.93 -11.14
C GLU A 178 8.10 4.93 -12.65
N ALA A 179 6.89 5.31 -13.10
CA ALA A 179 6.55 5.34 -14.52
C ALA A 179 7.28 6.46 -15.28
N THR A 180 7.64 7.55 -14.58
CA THR A 180 8.25 8.74 -15.17
C THR A 180 9.68 8.97 -14.70
N GLY A 181 10.08 8.35 -13.58
CA GLY A 181 11.40 8.51 -12.99
C GLY A 181 11.61 9.85 -12.29
N TYR A 182 10.54 10.43 -11.73
CA TYR A 182 10.62 11.64 -10.91
C TYR A 182 10.37 11.35 -9.44
N GLY A 183 11.23 11.93 -8.59
CA GLY A 183 11.04 12.01 -7.14
C GLY A 183 10.39 13.33 -6.74
N TYR A 184 9.54 13.29 -5.74
CA TYR A 184 8.75 14.40 -5.21
C TYR A 184 9.02 14.49 -3.71
N ILE A 185 9.65 15.58 -3.27
CA ILE A 185 10.07 15.79 -1.89
C ILE A 185 9.29 16.97 -1.31
N PHE A 186 8.80 16.81 -0.09
CA PHE A 186 7.95 17.78 0.58
C PHE A 186 8.67 18.46 1.75
N ARG A 187 8.33 19.73 2.01
CA ARG A 187 8.91 20.58 3.07
C ARG A 187 10.44 20.75 2.99
N THR A 188 10.94 20.88 1.77
CA THR A 188 12.34 21.29 1.57
C THR A 188 12.56 22.75 1.98
N ASP A 189 13.79 23.12 2.30
CA ASP A 189 14.18 24.50 2.59
C ASP A 189 14.33 25.38 1.34
N THR A 190 14.36 24.76 0.16
CA THR A 190 14.53 25.43 -1.14
C THR A 190 13.24 25.52 -1.96
N CYS A 191 12.21 24.76 -1.60
CA CYS A 191 10.87 24.82 -2.18
C CYS A 191 9.82 24.58 -1.09
N THR A 192 8.90 25.55 -0.90
CA THR A 192 7.89 25.50 0.16
C THR A 192 6.85 24.40 -0.03
N GLY A 193 6.60 23.98 -1.27
CA GLY A 193 5.67 22.91 -1.59
C GLY A 193 6.39 21.65 -2.06
N THR A 194 6.10 21.24 -3.30
CA THR A 194 6.64 20.02 -3.88
C THR A 194 7.93 20.31 -4.65
N TYR A 195 9.06 19.81 -4.14
CA TYR A 195 10.36 19.82 -4.81
C TYR A 195 10.47 18.59 -5.72
N MET A 196 10.80 18.78 -7.00
CA MET A 196 10.85 17.70 -7.99
C MET A 196 12.29 17.41 -8.43
N VAL A 197 12.64 16.13 -8.45
CA VAL A 197 13.97 15.62 -8.81
C VAL A 197 13.84 14.62 -9.95
N ASP A 198 14.64 14.79 -11.00
CA ASP A 198 14.84 13.81 -12.07
C ASP A 198 15.75 12.68 -11.57
N LEU A 199 15.24 11.45 -11.61
CA LEU A 199 15.92 10.22 -11.18
C LEU A 199 16.20 9.28 -12.37
N ALA A 200 16.10 9.75 -13.62
CA ALA A 200 16.34 8.93 -14.81
C ALA A 200 17.75 8.31 -14.82
N THR A 201 18.72 8.96 -14.14
CA THR A 201 20.04 8.42 -13.82
C THR A 201 20.18 8.36 -12.30
N PRO A 202 19.88 7.22 -11.66
CA PRO A 202 19.77 7.12 -10.20
C PRO A 202 20.98 7.61 -9.40
N ASP A 203 22.20 7.39 -9.93
CA ASP A 203 23.46 7.82 -9.31
C ASP A 203 23.84 9.28 -9.62
N ALA A 204 23.01 10.01 -10.37
CA ALA A 204 23.14 11.43 -10.62
C ALA A 204 21.76 12.15 -10.62
N PRO A 205 21.05 12.20 -9.46
CA PRO A 205 19.80 12.94 -9.35
C PRO A 205 20.00 14.41 -9.71
N ALA A 206 18.98 15.01 -10.35
CA ALA A 206 19.04 16.41 -10.75
C ALA A 206 17.75 17.16 -10.42
N PHE A 207 17.84 18.45 -10.09
CA PHE A 207 16.68 19.29 -9.91
C PHE A 207 15.83 19.35 -11.20
N ALA A 208 14.53 19.08 -11.08
CA ALA A 208 13.58 19.12 -12.20
C ALA A 208 12.60 20.30 -12.12
N GLY A 209 12.25 20.75 -10.91
CA GLY A 209 11.31 21.85 -10.73
C GLY A 209 10.82 22.00 -9.30
N CYS A 210 10.03 23.04 -9.06
CA CYS A 210 9.41 23.30 -7.76
C CYS A 210 7.97 23.77 -7.99
N PHE A 211 7.04 23.21 -7.22
CA PHE A 211 5.66 23.67 -7.13
C PHE A 211 5.43 24.29 -5.74
N PRO A 212 5.53 25.63 -5.60
CA PRO A 212 5.53 26.28 -4.29
C PRO A 212 4.14 26.44 -3.67
N ASP A 213 3.07 26.34 -4.47
CA ASP A 213 1.69 26.65 -4.05
C ASP A 213 1.10 25.59 -3.10
N ASP A 214 1.79 24.47 -2.91
CA ASP A 214 1.46 23.38 -1.98
C ASP A 214 2.16 23.53 -0.61
N GLY A 215 2.18 24.75 -0.07
CA GLY A 215 3.17 25.24 0.91
C GLY A 215 3.23 24.59 2.30
N GLN A 216 2.34 23.65 2.62
CA GLN A 216 2.37 22.84 3.85
C GLN A 216 2.28 21.34 3.53
N ALA A 217 2.67 20.94 2.32
CA ALA A 217 2.65 19.55 1.89
C ALA A 217 3.29 18.63 2.93
N SER A 218 2.55 17.62 3.37
CA SER A 218 3.00 16.60 4.30
C SER A 218 3.51 15.40 3.54
N ASP A 219 2.67 14.79 2.71
CA ASP A 219 2.96 13.60 1.91
C ASP A 219 2.07 13.61 0.67
N ALA A 220 2.45 12.91 -0.39
CA ALA A 220 1.65 12.80 -1.59
C ALA A 220 1.77 11.45 -2.27
N GLN A 221 0.79 11.17 -3.13
CA GLN A 221 0.91 10.15 -4.15
C GLN A 221 0.92 10.83 -5.53
N CYS A 222 2.03 10.71 -6.25
CA CYS A 222 2.14 11.19 -7.62
C CYS A 222 2.14 10.03 -8.61
N VAL A 223 1.23 10.07 -9.60
CA VAL A 223 1.02 8.97 -10.55
C VAL A 223 0.78 9.50 -11.96
N VAL A 224 1.09 8.67 -12.97
CA VAL A 224 0.47 8.84 -14.29
C VAL A 224 -1.00 8.44 -14.14
N TYR A 225 -1.90 9.42 -14.17
CA TYR A 225 -3.30 9.21 -13.88
C TYR A 225 -3.95 8.29 -14.94
N ALA A 226 -4.53 7.19 -14.48
CA ALA A 226 -5.22 6.20 -15.29
C ALA A 226 -6.70 6.05 -14.89
N GLY A 227 -7.22 7.01 -14.12
CA GLY A 227 -8.57 6.96 -13.57
C GLY A 227 -9.66 7.39 -14.55
N PRO A 228 -10.91 7.48 -14.06
CA PRO A 228 -12.09 7.62 -14.91
C PRO A 228 -12.24 9.01 -15.57
N ASP A 229 -11.57 10.04 -15.09
CA ASP A 229 -11.63 11.37 -15.69
C ASP A 229 -10.73 11.47 -16.94
N ALA A 230 -11.38 11.43 -18.11
CA ALA A 230 -10.71 11.46 -19.41
C ALA A 230 -9.95 12.76 -19.71
N ALA A 231 -10.21 13.87 -19.00
CA ALA A 231 -9.49 15.13 -19.20
C ALA A 231 -8.05 15.06 -18.70
N TYR A 232 -7.80 14.19 -17.73
CA TYR A 232 -6.52 14.03 -17.04
C TYR A 232 -5.83 12.68 -17.31
N THR A 233 -6.49 11.72 -17.98
CA THR A 233 -5.87 10.43 -18.31
C THR A 233 -4.53 10.62 -19.04
N GLY A 234 -3.48 9.98 -18.54
CA GLY A 234 -2.13 10.03 -19.06
C GLY A 234 -1.30 11.24 -18.61
N ARG A 235 -1.89 12.16 -17.83
CA ARG A 235 -1.15 13.24 -17.16
C ARG A 235 -0.52 12.73 -15.88
N GLU A 236 0.55 13.39 -15.44
CA GLU A 236 1.15 13.10 -14.15
C GLU A 236 0.57 14.03 -13.10
N LEU A 237 -0.18 13.46 -12.17
CA LEU A 237 -0.86 14.19 -11.11
C LEU A 237 -0.28 13.84 -9.76
N CYS A 238 -0.15 14.82 -8.88
CA CYS A 238 0.15 14.65 -7.46
C CYS A 238 -1.10 14.92 -6.62
N PHE A 239 -1.41 13.99 -5.73
CA PHE A 239 -2.47 14.10 -4.72
C PHE A 239 -1.77 14.26 -3.37
N THR A 240 -1.74 15.49 -2.87
CA THR A 240 -0.92 15.87 -1.71
C THR A 240 -1.80 16.16 -0.50
N GLY A 241 -1.52 15.52 0.63
CA GLY A 241 -2.03 15.93 1.93
C GLY A 241 -1.17 17.05 2.52
N SER A 242 -1.77 18.01 3.22
CA SER A 242 -1.07 19.10 3.90
C SER A 242 -1.62 19.35 5.32
N ASP A 243 -1.02 20.31 6.04
CA ASP A 243 -1.49 20.68 7.39
C ASP A 243 -2.88 21.33 7.41
N ASP A 244 -3.37 21.85 6.28
CA ASP A 244 -4.60 22.65 6.23
C ASP A 244 -5.56 22.28 5.10
N THR A 245 -5.12 21.46 4.15
CA THR A 245 -5.82 21.10 2.91
C THR A 245 -5.37 19.74 2.41
N TRP A 246 -6.03 19.21 1.39
CA TRP A 246 -5.36 18.32 0.45
C TRP A 246 -5.54 18.85 -0.97
N THR A 247 -4.52 18.67 -1.81
CA THR A 247 -4.35 19.37 -3.08
C THR A 247 -4.20 18.37 -4.22
N ILE A 248 -4.73 18.71 -5.40
CA ILE A 248 -4.46 18.00 -6.65
C ILE A 248 -3.68 18.95 -7.56
N ALA A 249 -2.52 18.51 -8.03
CA ALA A 249 -1.69 19.28 -8.95
C ALA A 249 -1.34 18.46 -10.20
N ASP A 250 -1.40 19.09 -11.37
CA ASP A 250 -0.82 18.58 -12.61
C ASP A 250 0.66 18.97 -12.64
N VAL A 251 1.52 17.96 -12.57
CA VAL A 251 2.98 18.10 -12.58
C VAL A 251 3.57 17.54 -13.87
N THR A 252 2.78 17.34 -14.93
CA THR A 252 3.24 16.77 -16.21
C THR A 252 4.42 17.58 -16.78
N ASP A 253 4.28 18.91 -16.82
CA ASP A 253 5.40 19.82 -17.10
C ASP A 253 6.04 20.28 -15.79
N LYS A 254 7.21 19.72 -15.48
CA LYS A 254 7.97 20.03 -14.25
C LYS A 254 8.37 21.50 -14.14
N ASN A 255 8.43 22.22 -15.27
CA ASN A 255 8.75 23.66 -15.28
C ASN A 255 7.55 24.55 -15.01
N ASN A 256 6.33 24.01 -15.18
CA ASN A 256 5.09 24.75 -15.01
C ASN A 256 4.00 23.85 -14.40
N PRO A 257 4.22 23.36 -13.16
CA PRO A 257 3.19 22.63 -12.43
C PRO A 257 2.00 23.55 -12.15
N THR A 258 0.79 22.99 -12.17
CA THR A 258 -0.45 23.75 -11.95
C THR A 258 -1.33 23.08 -10.92
N GLN A 259 -1.78 23.85 -9.93
CA GLN A 259 -2.85 23.41 -9.04
C GLN A 259 -4.15 23.22 -9.84
N ILE A 260 -4.81 22.08 -9.66
CA ILE A 260 -6.14 21.82 -10.19
C ILE A 260 -7.18 22.17 -9.12
N ASP A 261 -7.03 21.59 -7.92
CA ASP A 261 -7.94 21.83 -6.80
C ASP A 261 -7.21 21.80 -5.46
N SER A 262 -7.79 22.43 -4.45
CA SER A 262 -7.35 22.39 -3.05
C SER A 262 -8.56 22.38 -2.13
N LEU A 263 -8.67 21.31 -1.35
CA LEU A 263 -9.90 20.93 -0.68
C LEU A 263 -9.74 20.96 0.84
N VAL A 264 -10.81 21.40 1.49
CA VAL A 264 -10.99 21.35 2.95
C VAL A 264 -12.27 20.59 3.27
N TYR A 265 -12.33 19.99 4.46
CA TYR A 265 -13.51 19.29 4.94
C TYR A 265 -13.76 19.59 6.43
N ALA A 266 -14.99 19.31 6.87
CA ALA A 266 -15.36 19.55 8.25
C ALA A 266 -14.56 18.64 9.18
N GLY A 267 -13.86 19.24 10.15
CA GLY A 267 -13.01 18.52 11.09
C GLY A 267 -11.56 18.34 10.64
N LEU A 268 -11.15 18.89 9.50
CA LEU A 268 -9.75 18.85 9.06
C LEU A 268 -8.81 19.34 10.18
N ALA A 269 -7.77 18.57 10.46
CA ALA A 269 -6.72 18.97 11.40
C ALA A 269 -5.31 18.91 10.78
N ARG A 270 -4.96 17.83 10.08
CA ARG A 270 -3.74 17.61 9.30
C ARG A 270 -3.97 16.44 8.33
N ALA A 271 -4.48 16.73 7.13
CA ALA A 271 -4.62 15.79 6.02
C ALA A 271 -3.22 15.26 5.63
N HIS A 272 -2.76 14.17 6.23
CA HIS A 272 -1.34 13.85 6.24
C HIS A 272 -0.90 13.08 5.00
N GLN A 273 -1.39 11.85 4.86
CA GLN A 273 -1.03 10.92 3.81
C GLN A 273 -2.29 10.23 3.30
N GLY A 274 -2.34 9.98 2.01
CA GLY A 274 -3.41 9.24 1.39
C GLY A 274 -2.92 8.38 0.24
N THR A 275 -3.80 7.51 -0.23
CA THR A 275 -3.55 6.62 -1.36
C THR A 275 -4.80 6.51 -2.22
N LEU A 276 -4.59 6.55 -3.53
CA LEU A 276 -5.57 6.26 -4.55
C LEU A 276 -5.88 4.76 -4.57
N THR A 277 -7.15 4.41 -4.81
CA THR A 277 -7.49 3.07 -5.26
C THR A 277 -6.79 2.76 -6.58
N GLU A 278 -6.60 1.47 -6.90
CA GLU A 278 -5.83 1.04 -8.08
C GLU A 278 -6.44 1.49 -9.41
N ASP A 279 -7.74 1.78 -9.43
CA ASP A 279 -8.45 2.38 -10.56
C ASP A 279 -8.35 3.92 -10.60
N HIS A 280 -7.58 4.52 -9.68
CA HIS A 280 -7.36 5.95 -9.47
C HIS A 280 -8.66 6.77 -9.31
N ARG A 281 -9.77 6.11 -8.96
CA ARG A 281 -11.06 6.79 -8.81
C ARG A 281 -11.26 7.37 -7.42
N TYR A 282 -10.82 6.68 -6.37
CA TYR A 282 -11.07 7.14 -5.01
C TYR A 282 -9.77 7.53 -4.34
N TRP A 283 -9.80 8.68 -3.65
CA TRP A 283 -8.72 9.11 -2.76
C TRP A 283 -9.08 8.74 -1.33
N ILE A 284 -8.25 7.93 -0.69
CA ILE A 284 -8.41 7.51 0.71
C ILE A 284 -7.34 8.22 1.54
N LEU A 285 -7.75 9.02 2.52
CA LEU A 285 -6.88 9.93 3.27
C LEU A 285 -6.93 9.66 4.77
N SER A 286 -5.77 9.75 5.41
CA SER A 286 -5.60 9.83 6.86
C SER A 286 -5.40 11.28 7.30
N ASP A 287 -6.08 11.70 8.37
CA ASP A 287 -5.95 13.01 9.00
C ASP A 287 -5.29 12.87 10.38
N THR A 288 -3.95 12.83 10.40
CA THR A 288 -3.20 12.37 11.57
C THR A 288 -3.38 13.19 12.83
N MET A 289 -4.09 14.33 12.82
CA MET A 289 -4.29 15.16 14.02
C MET A 289 -5.76 15.28 14.44
N ASP A 290 -6.69 14.67 13.71
CA ASP A 290 -8.11 14.91 13.91
C ASP A 290 -8.65 14.23 15.18
N GLU A 291 -8.12 13.07 15.58
CA GLU A 291 -8.55 12.39 16.80
C GLU A 291 -8.17 13.20 18.04
N ALA A 292 -6.97 13.79 18.01
CA ALA A 292 -6.48 14.70 19.05
C ALA A 292 -7.29 16.01 19.11
N THR A 293 -7.68 16.52 17.94
CA THR A 293 -8.29 17.85 17.82
C THR A 293 -9.80 17.82 18.05
N ASN A 294 -10.47 16.78 17.56
CA ASN A 294 -11.92 16.69 17.49
C ASN A 294 -12.51 15.66 18.46
N GLY A 295 -11.70 14.78 19.05
CA GLY A 295 -12.13 13.84 20.09
C GLY A 295 -13.05 12.73 19.61
N HIS A 296 -12.92 12.32 18.36
CA HIS A 296 -13.54 11.10 17.81
C HIS A 296 -12.52 9.96 17.72
N ASN A 297 -12.99 8.79 17.32
CA ASN A 297 -12.14 7.62 17.05
C ASN A 297 -11.36 7.78 15.73
N THR A 298 -10.37 6.91 15.50
CA THR A 298 -9.56 6.87 14.27
C THR A 298 -10.44 6.82 13.01
N ARG A 299 -10.09 7.56 11.95
CA ARG A 299 -10.88 7.61 10.70
C ARG A 299 -10.06 7.35 9.46
N ILE A 300 -10.76 7.06 8.36
CA ILE A 300 -10.30 7.30 6.99
C ILE A 300 -11.34 8.14 6.27
N TYR A 301 -10.89 9.07 5.45
CA TYR A 301 -11.74 9.97 4.67
C TYR A 301 -11.69 9.59 3.19
N VAL A 302 -12.83 9.69 2.48
CA VAL A 302 -12.96 9.20 1.11
C VAL A 302 -13.52 10.26 0.17
N TRP A 303 -12.84 10.46 -0.96
CA TRP A 303 -13.32 11.28 -2.08
C TRP A 303 -13.50 10.46 -3.35
N ASP A 304 -14.53 10.76 -4.13
CA ASP A 304 -14.73 10.28 -5.51
C ASP A 304 -14.15 11.31 -6.49
N LEU A 305 -13.20 10.85 -7.30
CA LEU A 305 -12.48 11.59 -8.34
C LEU A 305 -13.02 11.27 -9.74
N LEU A 306 -14.31 11.00 -9.85
CA LEU A 306 -14.98 10.85 -11.15
C LEU A 306 -14.85 12.10 -12.03
N ASP A 307 -14.76 13.27 -11.39
CA ASP A 307 -14.49 14.58 -11.98
C ASP A 307 -13.41 15.24 -11.10
N ILE A 308 -12.17 15.34 -11.60
CA ILE A 308 -11.03 15.87 -10.85
C ILE A 308 -11.15 17.39 -10.66
N ASP A 309 -11.86 18.09 -11.53
CA ASP A 309 -12.16 19.52 -11.38
C ASP A 309 -13.21 19.78 -10.27
N ALA A 310 -13.89 18.73 -9.78
CA ALA A 310 -14.88 18.81 -8.71
C ALA A 310 -14.94 17.54 -7.83
N PRO A 311 -13.88 17.20 -7.09
CA PRO A 311 -13.83 16.01 -6.24
C PRO A 311 -14.99 15.99 -5.23
N GLN A 312 -15.65 14.83 -5.09
CA GLN A 312 -16.81 14.70 -4.22
C GLN A 312 -16.44 14.00 -2.91
N TYR A 313 -16.62 14.69 -1.79
CA TYR A 313 -16.44 14.07 -0.47
C TYR A 313 -17.58 13.08 -0.19
N LEU A 314 -17.24 11.80 -0.05
CA LEU A 314 -18.21 10.73 0.20
C LEU A 314 -18.50 10.55 1.70
N GLY A 315 -17.57 10.92 2.56
CA GLY A 315 -17.66 10.72 4.01
C GLY A 315 -16.40 10.05 4.57
N PHE A 316 -16.57 9.41 5.72
CA PHE A 316 -15.50 8.71 6.42
C PHE A 316 -15.97 7.33 6.91
N TYR A 317 -15.00 6.45 7.15
CA TYR A 317 -15.17 5.27 7.99
C TYR A 317 -14.48 5.53 9.33
N GLU A 318 -15.09 5.11 10.44
CA GLU A 318 -14.59 5.31 11.80
C GLU A 318 -14.30 3.95 12.45
N TYR A 319 -13.06 3.75 12.90
CA TYR A 319 -12.62 2.53 13.57
C TYR A 319 -13.14 2.45 15.01
N GLY A 320 -12.98 1.27 15.62
CA GLY A 320 -13.26 1.06 17.05
C GLY A 320 -12.19 1.64 18.00
N THR A 321 -11.04 2.10 17.48
CA THR A 321 -9.90 2.58 18.26
C THR A 321 -9.86 4.10 18.33
N SER A 322 -9.21 4.66 19.35
CA SER A 322 -8.98 6.10 19.52
C SER A 322 -7.54 6.51 19.23
N ALA A 323 -6.76 5.65 18.59
CA ALA A 323 -5.38 5.96 18.27
C ALA A 323 -5.34 7.01 17.16
N ARG A 324 -4.20 7.67 16.99
CA ARG A 324 -4.02 8.55 15.84
C ARG A 324 -3.88 7.72 14.58
N ASP A 325 -4.53 8.13 13.50
CA ASP A 325 -4.25 7.56 12.19
C ASP A 325 -2.86 7.98 11.67
N HIS A 326 -2.33 7.22 10.72
CA HIS A 326 -1.08 7.54 10.03
C HIS A 326 -1.07 6.93 8.62
N ASN A 327 -0.01 6.23 8.22
CA ASN A 327 0.16 5.77 6.84
C ASN A 327 -0.86 4.70 6.44
N ILE A 328 -1.59 4.97 5.35
CA ILE A 328 -2.52 4.11 4.64
C ILE A 328 -1.95 3.75 3.26
N TYR A 329 -1.92 2.45 2.94
CA TYR A 329 -1.57 1.96 1.61
C TYR A 329 -2.63 0.96 1.13
N ILE A 330 -2.83 0.91 -0.19
CA ILE A 330 -3.86 0.07 -0.82
C ILE A 330 -3.19 -1.00 -1.68
N SER A 331 -3.66 -2.24 -1.54
CA SER A 331 -3.22 -3.37 -2.34
C SER A 331 -4.38 -4.35 -2.55
N ASN A 332 -4.73 -4.58 -3.81
CA ASN A 332 -5.84 -5.43 -4.26
C ASN A 332 -7.19 -5.07 -3.64
N GLY A 333 -7.52 -3.78 -3.56
CA GLY A 333 -8.78 -3.30 -2.97
C GLY A 333 -8.87 -3.45 -1.45
N ILE A 334 -7.75 -3.73 -0.79
CA ILE A 334 -7.61 -3.80 0.66
C ILE A 334 -6.77 -2.62 1.13
N SER A 335 -7.24 -1.92 2.16
CA SER A 335 -6.48 -0.89 2.84
C SER A 335 -5.68 -1.50 3.99
N TYR A 336 -4.40 -1.13 4.06
CA TYR A 336 -3.48 -1.42 5.16
C TYR A 336 -3.09 -0.10 5.79
N GLN A 337 -3.53 0.14 7.03
CA GLN A 337 -3.31 1.40 7.72
C GLN A 337 -2.59 1.16 9.05
N THR A 338 -1.50 1.88 9.28
CA THR A 338 -0.83 1.88 10.58
C THR A 338 -1.30 3.06 11.40
N ASN A 339 -1.90 2.78 12.55
CA ASN A 339 -2.54 3.76 13.41
C ASN A 339 -1.81 3.87 14.75
N TRP A 340 -0.52 4.24 14.70
CA TRP A 340 0.35 4.44 15.87
C TRP A 340 0.18 3.36 16.95
N ARG A 341 -0.52 3.70 18.03
CA ARG A 341 -0.78 2.84 19.19
C ARG A 341 -1.72 1.67 18.88
N ALA A 342 -2.57 1.74 17.86
CA ALA A 342 -3.43 0.64 17.44
C ALA A 342 -2.76 -0.34 16.46
N GLY A 343 -1.49 -0.13 16.09
CA GLY A 343 -0.78 -1.03 15.17
C GLY A 343 -1.35 -1.02 13.75
N LEU A 344 -1.29 -2.16 13.07
CA LEU A 344 -1.81 -2.35 11.71
C LEU A 344 -3.31 -2.68 11.75
N GLN A 345 -4.10 -1.95 10.97
CA GLN A 345 -5.53 -2.13 10.75
C GLN A 345 -5.77 -2.43 9.26
N ILE A 346 -6.67 -3.37 8.95
CA ILE A 346 -6.90 -3.85 7.58
C ILE A 346 -8.39 -3.78 7.24
N LEU A 347 -8.75 -2.99 6.22
CA LEU A 347 -10.13 -2.81 5.76
C LEU A 347 -10.35 -3.36 4.34
N ASP A 348 -11.50 -3.98 4.11
CA ASP A 348 -12.01 -4.29 2.77
C ASP A 348 -12.69 -3.05 2.16
N LEU A 349 -12.15 -2.55 1.04
CA LEU A 349 -12.68 -1.38 0.33
C LEU A 349 -13.69 -1.75 -0.78
N ALA A 350 -13.98 -3.04 -1.00
CA ALA A 350 -14.96 -3.48 -2.00
C ALA A 350 -16.34 -2.78 -1.91
N PRO A 351 -16.84 -2.38 -0.72
CA PRO A 351 -18.09 -1.63 -0.61
C PRO A 351 -18.09 -0.18 -1.11
N LEU A 352 -17.00 0.33 -1.72
CA LEU A 352 -17.01 1.66 -2.37
C LEU A 352 -18.11 1.75 -3.46
N PRO A 353 -18.86 2.87 -3.55
CA PRO A 353 -18.73 4.12 -2.80
C PRO A 353 -19.59 4.19 -1.52
N SER A 354 -20.21 3.10 -1.06
CA SER A 354 -21.17 3.12 0.07
C SER A 354 -20.54 3.32 1.46
N LEU A 355 -19.21 3.25 1.56
CA LEU A 355 -18.41 3.37 2.79
C LEU A 355 -18.78 2.36 3.90
N SER A 356 -19.55 1.32 3.58
CA SER A 356 -19.91 0.25 4.51
C SER A 356 -18.77 -0.78 4.64
N PHE A 357 -17.57 -0.29 4.95
CA PHE A 357 -16.37 -1.11 5.04
C PHE A 357 -16.44 -2.07 6.22
N THR A 358 -15.64 -3.14 6.12
CA THR A 358 -15.48 -4.13 7.18
C THR A 358 -14.00 -4.23 7.49
N GLU A 359 -13.66 -4.14 8.79
CA GLU A 359 -12.33 -4.52 9.26
C GLU A 359 -12.18 -6.04 9.15
N ILE A 360 -11.21 -6.46 8.35
CA ILE A 360 -10.97 -7.86 8.00
C ILE A 360 -9.71 -8.44 8.64
N GLY A 361 -8.92 -7.61 9.33
CA GLY A 361 -7.78 -8.05 10.12
C GLY A 361 -7.08 -6.89 10.84
N TYR A 362 -6.28 -7.24 11.84
CA TYR A 362 -5.39 -6.28 12.52
C TYR A 362 -4.22 -7.00 13.20
N PHE A 363 -3.16 -6.25 13.49
CA PHE A 363 -2.05 -6.69 14.34
C PHE A 363 -1.53 -5.53 15.18
N ASP A 364 -1.73 -5.61 16.49
CA ASP A 364 -1.39 -4.54 17.44
C ASP A 364 0.02 -4.75 18.01
N ILE A 365 0.97 -3.92 17.56
CA ILE A 365 2.36 -3.95 18.04
C ILE A 365 2.56 -3.20 19.37
N VAL A 366 1.50 -2.57 19.91
CA VAL A 366 1.49 -1.81 21.17
C VAL A 366 0.32 -2.27 22.06
N PRO A 367 0.33 -3.54 22.53
CA PRO A 367 -0.82 -4.22 23.15
C PRO A 367 -1.46 -3.50 24.36
N ASP A 368 -0.72 -2.62 25.03
CA ASP A 368 -1.13 -1.96 26.27
C ASP A 368 -1.73 -0.56 26.05
N SER A 369 -1.86 -0.07 24.80
CA SER A 369 -2.37 1.27 24.55
C SER A 369 -3.03 1.44 23.19
N ASN A 370 -4.17 2.15 23.16
CA ASN A 370 -4.79 2.71 21.95
C ASN A 370 -4.95 4.24 22.08
N SER A 371 -4.08 4.88 22.86
CA SER A 371 -4.16 6.32 23.13
C SER A 371 -3.78 7.16 21.92
N VAL A 372 -4.29 8.39 21.88
CA VAL A 372 -3.84 9.45 20.96
C VAL A 372 -2.37 9.80 21.26
N ASP A 373 -1.42 9.26 20.48
CA ASP A 373 0.04 9.39 20.65
C ASP A 373 0.74 9.16 19.29
N SER A 374 1.97 9.63 19.13
CA SER A 374 2.85 9.43 17.96
C SER A 374 3.94 8.38 18.21
N THR A 375 3.57 7.26 18.84
CA THR A 375 4.48 6.14 19.12
C THR A 375 3.79 4.81 18.85
N GLY A 376 4.56 3.79 18.44
CA GLY A 376 4.01 2.55 17.88
C GLY A 376 4.26 2.43 16.38
N ALA A 377 3.28 1.90 15.65
CA ALA A 377 3.39 1.63 14.22
C ALA A 377 3.48 2.92 13.40
N TRP A 378 4.58 3.11 12.70
CA TRP A 378 4.81 4.25 11.81
C TRP A 378 4.26 3.99 10.42
N SER A 379 4.66 2.87 9.80
CA SER A 379 4.30 2.56 8.41
C SER A 379 4.19 1.07 8.16
N ASN A 380 3.60 0.73 7.02
CA ASN A 380 3.44 -0.63 6.54
C ASN A 380 3.88 -0.75 5.07
N PHE A 381 4.26 -1.95 4.64
CA PHE A 381 4.53 -2.25 3.24
C PHE A 381 3.81 -3.56 2.85
N PRO A 382 2.70 -3.48 2.09
CA PRO A 382 1.86 -4.64 1.75
C PRO A 382 2.13 -5.25 0.37
N TRP A 383 3.20 -4.85 -0.33
CA TRP A 383 3.45 -5.24 -1.73
C TRP A 383 4.49 -6.35 -1.92
N TRP A 384 4.77 -7.15 -0.88
CA TRP A 384 5.71 -8.29 -0.96
C TRP A 384 5.18 -9.46 -1.80
N GLY A 385 3.86 -9.53 -2.01
CA GLY A 385 3.18 -10.74 -2.46
C GLY A 385 3.11 -11.80 -1.35
N ASN A 386 2.51 -12.96 -1.67
CA ASN A 386 2.36 -14.10 -0.74
C ASN A 386 1.74 -13.74 0.63
N ASP A 387 0.85 -12.74 0.63
CA ASP A 387 0.14 -12.24 1.81
C ASP A 387 1.07 -11.71 2.93
N ILE A 388 2.31 -11.33 2.60
CA ILE A 388 3.26 -10.75 3.55
C ILE A 388 3.06 -9.24 3.64
N VAL A 389 3.06 -8.73 4.86
CA VAL A 389 3.08 -7.30 5.17
C VAL A 389 4.18 -7.04 6.19
N THR A 390 4.98 -6.00 6.00
CA THR A 390 5.92 -5.53 7.02
C THR A 390 5.40 -4.28 7.69
N VAL A 391 5.71 -4.10 8.98
CA VAL A 391 5.32 -2.94 9.78
C VAL A 391 6.56 -2.41 10.51
N SER A 392 6.80 -1.10 10.44
CA SER A 392 7.83 -0.43 11.23
C SER A 392 7.21 0.16 12.50
N GLY A 393 7.84 -0.08 13.64
CA GLY A 393 7.52 0.51 14.93
C GLY A 393 8.60 1.48 15.39
N THR A 394 8.21 2.62 15.98
CA THR A 394 9.17 3.65 16.42
C THR A 394 10.08 3.22 17.56
N GLN A 395 9.61 2.34 18.43
CA GLN A 395 10.43 1.71 19.47
C GLN A 395 10.48 0.18 19.32
N GLN A 396 9.48 -0.40 18.67
CA GLN A 396 9.27 -1.84 18.62
C GLN A 396 10.10 -2.50 17.52
N GLY A 397 10.64 -1.76 16.54
CA GLY A 397 11.42 -2.32 15.45
C GLY A 397 10.58 -2.86 14.30
N LEU A 398 11.08 -3.89 13.61
CA LEU A 398 10.48 -4.43 12.39
C LEU A 398 9.63 -5.65 12.69
N PHE A 399 8.38 -5.64 12.24
CA PHE A 399 7.49 -6.81 12.24
C PHE A 399 7.33 -7.32 10.81
N VAL A 400 7.52 -8.63 10.63
CA VAL A 400 7.18 -9.36 9.40
C VAL A 400 5.94 -10.18 9.70
N LEU A 401 4.85 -9.85 9.03
CA LEU A 401 3.52 -10.39 9.26
C LEU A 401 3.04 -11.16 8.04
N GLN A 402 2.13 -12.11 8.27
CA GLN A 402 1.40 -12.77 7.20
C GLN A 402 -0.09 -12.62 7.45
N THR A 403 -0.80 -12.14 6.44
CA THR A 403 -2.24 -12.04 6.48
C THR A 403 -2.89 -13.35 6.03
N ASP A 404 -3.92 -13.78 6.76
CA ASP A 404 -4.82 -14.90 6.43
C ASP A 404 -6.23 -14.32 6.33
N LEU A 405 -6.38 -13.37 5.39
CA LEU A 405 -7.61 -12.59 5.28
C LEU A 405 -8.74 -13.48 4.74
N PRO A 406 -9.98 -13.25 5.19
CA PRO A 406 -11.13 -13.91 4.61
C PRO A 406 -11.16 -13.62 3.11
N THR A 407 -11.07 -14.66 2.27
CA THR A 407 -11.22 -14.46 0.84
C THR A 407 -12.66 -14.01 0.58
N THR A 408 -12.84 -12.75 0.19
CA THR A 408 -14.07 -12.34 -0.49
C THR A 408 -14.14 -13.21 -1.75
N PRO A 409 -15.25 -13.90 -2.06
CA PRO A 409 -15.36 -14.69 -3.28
C PRO A 409 -15.23 -13.75 -4.48
N THR A 410 -14.01 -13.55 -4.98
CA THR A 410 -13.77 -12.87 -6.23
C THR A 410 -14.17 -13.81 -7.35
N ASP A 411 -14.93 -13.30 -8.31
CA ASP A 411 -15.31 -14.02 -9.51
C ASP A 411 -14.08 -14.73 -10.09
N VAL A 412 -14.20 -16.06 -10.23
CA VAL A 412 -13.15 -16.93 -10.74
C VAL A 412 -12.57 -16.33 -12.04
N ALA A 413 -11.34 -15.85 -11.98
CA ALA A 413 -10.61 -15.43 -13.16
C ALA A 413 -10.50 -16.62 -14.12
N LEU A 414 -11.16 -16.52 -15.28
CA LEU A 414 -11.07 -17.51 -16.35
C LEU A 414 -9.64 -17.48 -16.94
N SER A 415 -8.78 -18.39 -16.49
CA SER A 415 -7.49 -18.61 -17.14
C SER A 415 -7.71 -19.23 -18.52
N GLN A 416 -7.38 -18.49 -19.58
CA GLN A 416 -7.38 -19.01 -20.94
C GLN A 416 -6.14 -19.90 -21.13
N PHE A 417 -6.34 -21.22 -21.23
CA PHE A 417 -5.33 -22.10 -21.81
C PHE A 417 -5.42 -22.01 -23.33
N SER A 418 -4.44 -21.34 -23.96
CA SER A 418 -4.25 -21.39 -25.40
C SER A 418 -3.56 -22.71 -25.78
N ASN A 419 -4.28 -23.58 -26.49
CA ASN A 419 -3.65 -24.66 -27.24
C ASN A 419 -3.79 -24.35 -28.73
N ALA A 420 -2.63 -24.25 -29.38
CA ALA A 420 -2.51 -24.12 -30.82
C ALA A 420 -3.20 -25.29 -31.54
N GLY A 421 -4.04 -24.97 -32.51
CA GLY A 421 -4.62 -25.93 -33.44
C GLY A 421 -6.10 -25.70 -33.71
N THR A 422 -6.41 -25.32 -34.95
CA THR A 422 -7.73 -25.24 -35.60
C THR A 422 -8.86 -26.08 -34.96
N ALA A 423 -9.56 -25.55 -33.95
CA ALA A 423 -10.73 -26.19 -33.35
C ALA A 423 -11.92 -25.23 -33.25
N ARG A 424 -13.10 -25.68 -33.70
CA ARG A 424 -14.38 -24.95 -33.73
C ARG A 424 -15.17 -25.07 -32.41
N SER A 425 -14.50 -25.17 -31.27
CA SER A 425 -15.14 -25.38 -29.96
C SER A 425 -14.24 -24.85 -28.84
N ILE A 426 -14.81 -24.04 -27.95
CA ILE A 426 -14.17 -23.61 -26.71
C ILE A 426 -14.60 -24.59 -25.62
N TRP A 427 -13.64 -25.20 -24.94
CA TRP A 427 -13.88 -26.05 -23.78
C TRP A 427 -13.77 -25.19 -22.53
N ILE A 428 -14.88 -24.99 -21.82
CA ILE A 428 -14.89 -24.28 -20.53
C ILE A 428 -14.95 -25.34 -19.45
N TRP A 429 -13.91 -25.39 -18.61
CA TRP A 429 -13.90 -26.20 -17.40
C TRP A 429 -14.38 -25.32 -16.24
N LEU A 430 -15.56 -25.62 -15.71
CA LEU A 430 -16.05 -25.02 -14.47
C LEU A 430 -15.50 -25.85 -13.31
N VAL A 431 -14.55 -25.28 -12.55
CA VAL A 431 -14.09 -25.87 -11.30
C VAL A 431 -14.89 -25.24 -10.18
N VAL A 432 -15.78 -26.02 -9.58
CA VAL A 432 -16.49 -25.63 -8.35
C VAL A 432 -16.16 -26.69 -7.29
N GLY A 433 -15.41 -26.29 -6.26
CA GLY A 433 -15.15 -27.14 -5.08
C GLY A 433 -14.35 -28.42 -5.34
N GLY A 434 -13.39 -28.41 -6.28
CA GLY A 434 -12.45 -29.53 -6.48
C GLY A 434 -13.03 -30.79 -7.15
N LEU A 435 -14.26 -30.74 -7.66
CA LEU A 435 -14.84 -31.80 -8.51
C LEU A 435 -14.95 -31.29 -9.95
N LEU A 436 -14.30 -32.00 -10.87
CA LEU A 436 -14.43 -31.78 -12.32
C LEU A 436 -15.85 -32.18 -12.75
N PHE A 437 -16.67 -31.20 -13.16
CA PHE A 437 -17.92 -31.48 -13.85
C PHE A 437 -17.69 -31.66 -15.35
N PHE A 438 -18.51 -32.51 -15.97
CA PHE A 438 -18.47 -32.81 -17.41
C PHE A 438 -18.54 -31.53 -18.27
N PRO A 439 -17.86 -31.50 -19.42
CA PRO A 439 -17.75 -30.29 -20.22
C PRO A 439 -19.10 -29.83 -20.78
N VAL A 440 -19.39 -28.54 -20.64
CA VAL A 440 -20.46 -27.85 -21.39
C VAL A 440 -19.90 -27.46 -22.75
N VAL A 441 -20.51 -27.94 -23.83
CA VAL A 441 -20.06 -27.65 -25.20
C VAL A 441 -20.88 -26.50 -25.77
N LEU A 442 -20.27 -25.33 -25.92
CA LEU A 442 -20.84 -24.22 -26.70
C LEU A 442 -20.50 -24.41 -28.18
N TRP A 443 -21.51 -24.58 -29.03
CA TRP A 443 -21.35 -24.59 -30.49
C TRP A 443 -21.89 -23.28 -31.08
N TRP A 444 -21.12 -22.68 -31.99
CA TRP A 444 -21.60 -21.61 -32.86
C TRP A 444 -21.95 -22.20 -34.23
N ARG A 445 -23.20 -22.02 -34.67
CA ARG A 445 -23.61 -22.29 -36.05
C ARG A 445 -23.88 -20.95 -36.71
N ARG A 446 -23.09 -20.60 -37.73
CA ARG A 446 -23.33 -19.40 -38.53
C ARG A 446 -24.46 -19.69 -39.52
N ASP A 447 -25.70 -19.62 -39.05
CA ASP A 447 -26.89 -19.54 -39.89
C ASP A 447 -27.49 -18.13 -39.74
N ASN A 448 -27.94 -17.53 -40.85
CA ASN A 448 -28.20 -16.11 -41.08
C ASN A 448 -29.30 -15.40 -40.23
N HIS A 449 -29.63 -15.86 -39.02
CA HIS A 449 -30.56 -15.17 -38.13
C HIS A 449 -30.08 -15.19 -36.67
N ASN A 450 -29.92 -14.01 -36.08
CA ASN A 450 -29.53 -13.78 -34.68
C ASN A 450 -30.54 -14.39 -33.70
N SER A 451 -30.19 -15.52 -33.08
CA SER A 451 -30.78 -15.96 -31.81
C SER A 451 -29.81 -16.86 -31.05
N LEU A 452 -29.47 -16.50 -29.80
CA LEU A 452 -28.76 -17.36 -28.86
C LEU A 452 -29.73 -18.37 -28.24
N GLY A 453 -29.34 -19.64 -28.19
CA GLY A 453 -30.02 -20.67 -27.41
C GLY A 453 -29.01 -21.47 -26.60
N ILE A 454 -29.29 -21.66 -25.31
CA ILE A 454 -28.54 -22.51 -24.38
C ILE A 454 -29.26 -23.87 -24.33
N LYS A 455 -28.53 -24.99 -24.36
CA LYS A 455 -29.12 -26.33 -24.24
C LYS A 455 -28.38 -27.18 -23.23
#